data_AF-A0A317KSR4-F1
#
_entry.id   AF-A0A317KSR4-F1
#
_cell.length_a   1.000
_cell.length_b   1.000
_cell.length_c   1.000
_cell.angle_alpha   90.00
_cell.angle_beta   90.00
_cell.angle_gamma   90.00
#
_symmetry.space_group_name_H-M   'P 1'
#
loop_
_entity.id
_entity.type
_entity.pdbx_description
1 polymer ?
#
loop_
_entity_poly.entity_id
_entity_poly.type
_entity_poly.pdbx_seq_one_letter_code
_entity_poly.pdbx_strand_id
1 'polypeptide(L)'
;MSAAGYPLALAPVAALLLLTVTLRPAAPGTVAPLRLAVVRAALVTGAYAVLTVELLGALRLLTVPAFAVAWLLFLAAAGAAASWRRRRDADPAGAVAAARPGALV
;
A
#
# COMPACT_ATOMS: atom_id res chain seq x y z
N MET A 1 -25.90 16.51 2.34
CA MET A 1 -24.76 15.81 1.71
C MET A 1 -24.58 14.50 2.48
N SER A 2 -24.82 13.33 1.89
CA SER A 2 -24.89 12.07 2.64
C SER A 2 -23.54 11.70 3.26
N ALA A 3 -23.55 11.39 4.56
CA ALA A 3 -22.38 11.00 5.36
C ALA A 3 -21.60 9.79 4.79
N ALA A 4 -22.21 9.01 3.90
CA ALA A 4 -21.57 7.90 3.18
C ALA A 4 -20.46 8.32 2.18
N GLY A 5 -20.41 9.59 1.76
CA GLY A 5 -19.31 10.10 0.91
C GLY A 5 -17.97 10.22 1.65
N TYR A 6 -18.03 10.48 2.97
CA TYR A 6 -16.84 10.67 3.81
C TYR A 6 -15.96 9.41 3.96
N PRO A 7 -16.51 8.20 4.25
CA PRO A 7 -15.70 6.98 4.30
C PRO A 7 -15.12 6.57 2.94
N LEU A 8 -15.81 6.85 1.83
CA LEU A 8 -15.29 6.59 0.49
C LEU A 8 -14.10 7.48 0.13
N ALA A 9 -14.07 8.72 0.62
CA ALA A 9 -12.92 9.60 0.47
C ALA A 9 -11.70 9.15 1.32
N LEU A 10 -11.93 8.43 2.42
CA LEU A 10 -10.86 7.95 3.30
C LEU A 10 -10.17 6.67 2.80
N ALA A 11 -10.87 5.83 2.04
CA ALA A 11 -10.32 4.60 1.48
C ALA A 11 -9.01 4.80 0.68
N PRO A 12 -8.91 5.77 -0.26
CA PRO A 12 -7.65 6.04 -0.96
C PRO A 12 -6.53 6.48 -0.04
N VAL A 13 -6.84 7.32 0.97
CA VAL A 13 -5.84 7.79 1.93
C VAL A 13 -5.29 6.63 2.75
N ALA A 14 -6.18 5.76 3.26
CA ALA A 14 -5.78 4.58 4.04
C ALA A 14 -4.94 3.61 3.20
N ALA A 15 -5.33 3.36 1.95
CA ALA A 15 -4.58 2.50 1.03
C ALA A 15 -3.18 3.07 0.73
N LEU A 16 -3.07 4.39 0.52
CA LEU A 16 -1.81 5.06 0.23
C LEU A 16 -0.84 4.99 1.43
N LEU A 17 -1.36 5.12 2.66
CA LEU A 17 -0.58 4.93 3.88
C LEU A 17 -0.10 3.48 4.04
N LEU A 18 -1.00 2.50 3.85
CA LEU A 18 -0.64 1.07 3.90
C LEU A 18 0.41 0.72 2.84
N LEU A 19 0.26 1.24 1.62
CA LEU A 19 1.19 1.02 0.52
C LEU A 19 2.54 1.69 0.75
N THR A 20 2.56 2.86 1.40
CA THR A 20 3.83 3.51 1.78
C THR A 20 4.62 2.62 2.75
N VAL A 21 3.94 1.96 3.68
CA VAL A 21 4.57 1.01 4.61
C VAL A 21 5.01 -0.26 3.87
N THR A 22 4.22 -0.80 2.95
CA THR A 22 4.59 -2.03 2.22
C THR A 22 5.72 -1.83 1.23
N LEU A 23 5.73 -0.71 0.52
CA LEU A 23 6.68 -0.43 -0.56
C LEU A 23 7.96 0.25 -0.07
N ARG A 24 8.08 0.50 1.24
CA ARG A 24 9.29 1.08 1.84
C ARG A 24 10.48 0.17 1.56
N PRO A 25 11.51 0.65 0.84
CA PRO A 25 12.73 -0.12 0.61
C PRO A 25 13.43 -0.42 1.94
N ALA A 26 13.88 -1.67 2.12
CA ALA A 26 14.65 -2.11 3.29
C ALA A 26 16.16 -2.28 2.99
N ALA A 27 16.59 -2.12 1.73
CA ALA A 27 17.96 -2.35 1.33
C ALA A 27 18.89 -1.24 1.83
N PRO A 28 20.01 -1.58 2.52
CA PRO A 28 21.02 -0.61 2.94
C PRO A 28 21.63 0.07 1.70
N GLY A 29 21.70 1.40 1.72
CA GLY A 29 22.17 2.23 0.60
C GLY A 29 21.07 2.95 -0.21
N THR A 30 19.79 2.72 0.10
CA THR A 30 18.71 3.45 -0.57
C THR A 30 18.65 4.91 -0.09
N VAL A 31 18.88 5.86 -1.00
CA VAL A 31 18.76 7.30 -0.70
C VAL A 31 17.27 7.70 -0.64
N ALA A 32 16.86 8.38 0.42
CA ALA A 32 15.49 8.85 0.66
C ALA A 32 14.38 7.76 0.50
N PRO A 33 14.46 6.63 1.22
CA PRO A 33 13.58 5.47 1.03
C PRO A 33 12.10 5.78 1.26
N LEU A 34 11.78 6.73 2.16
CA LEU A 34 10.41 7.14 2.40
C LEU A 34 9.82 7.91 1.22
N ARG A 35 10.57 8.85 0.62
CA ARG A 35 10.11 9.61 -0.56
C ARG A 35 9.79 8.66 -1.71
N LEU A 36 10.68 7.68 -1.96
CA LEU A 36 10.45 6.67 -3.00
C LEU A 36 9.21 5.80 -2.71
N ALA A 37 9.03 5.39 -1.45
CA ALA A 37 7.87 4.60 -1.04
C ALA A 37 6.56 5.35 -1.24
N VAL A 38 6.52 6.64 -0.86
CA VAL A 38 5.35 7.51 -1.04
C VAL A 38 5.03 7.68 -2.53
N VAL A 39 6.03 7.94 -3.38
CA VAL A 39 5.83 8.08 -4.83
C VAL A 39 5.29 6.78 -5.43
N ARG A 40 5.86 5.62 -5.06
CA ARG A 40 5.37 4.32 -5.52
C ARG A 40 3.94 4.06 -5.05
N ALA A 41 3.62 4.35 -3.80
CA ALA A 41 2.28 4.22 -3.26
C ALA A 41 1.29 5.10 -4.03
N ALA A 42 1.64 6.38 -4.25
CA ALA A 42 0.82 7.30 -5.02
C ALA A 42 0.58 6.84 -6.46
N LEU A 43 1.62 6.34 -7.14
CA LEU A 43 1.49 5.80 -8.50
C LEU A 43 0.57 4.58 -8.54
N VAL A 44 0.74 3.63 -7.62
CA VAL A 44 -0.10 2.42 -7.56
C VAL A 44 -1.56 2.78 -7.25
N THR A 45 -1.80 3.65 -6.27
CA THR A 45 -3.16 4.11 -5.93
C THR A 45 -3.80 4.89 -7.08
N GLY A 46 -3.06 5.78 -7.74
CA GLY A 46 -3.54 6.54 -8.89
C GLY A 46 -3.86 5.66 -10.10
N ALA A 47 -2.97 4.73 -10.44
CA ALA A 47 -3.20 3.77 -11.53
C ALA A 47 -4.43 2.89 -11.26
N TYR A 48 -4.58 2.41 -10.03
CA TYR A 48 -5.76 1.64 -9.62
C TYR A 48 -7.05 2.43 -9.78
N ALA A 49 -7.06 3.70 -9.36
CA ALA A 49 -8.23 4.56 -9.45
C ALA A 49 -8.67 4.76 -10.91
N VAL A 50 -7.73 5.06 -11.81
CA VAL A 50 -8.01 5.23 -13.25
C VAL A 50 -8.54 3.93 -13.84
N LEU A 51 -7.81 2.82 -13.67
CA LEU A 51 -8.21 1.52 -14.23
C LEU A 51 -9.58 1.05 -13.74
N THR A 52 -9.90 1.29 -12.47
CA THR A 52 -11.18 0.90 -11.89
C THR A 52 -12.33 1.67 -12.53
N VAL A 53 -12.20 2.99 -12.69
CA VAL A 53 -13.25 3.81 -13.30
C VAL A 53 -13.41 3.50 -14.79
N GLU A 54 -12.30 3.33 -15.51
CA GLU A 54 -12.30 2.93 -16.92
C GLU A 54 -12.97 1.56 -17.11
N LEU A 55 -12.62 0.56 -16.30
CA LEU A 55 -13.17 -0.79 -16.40
C LEU A 55 -14.66 -0.81 -16.04
N LEU A 56 -15.05 -0.22 -14.91
CA LEU A 56 -16.46 -0.14 -14.52
C LEU A 56 -17.28 0.67 -15.52
N GLY A 57 -16.71 1.73 -16.08
CA GLY A 57 -17.30 2.53 -17.14
C GLY A 57 -17.52 1.72 -18.42
N ALA A 58 -16.49 1.00 -18.88
CA ALA A 58 -16.55 0.14 -20.06
C ALA A 58 -17.61 -0.97 -19.91
N LEU A 59 -17.75 -1.53 -18.72
CA LEU A 59 -18.76 -2.55 -18.39
C LEU A 59 -20.15 -1.97 -18.12
N ARG A 60 -20.33 -0.64 -18.15
CA ARG A 60 -21.58 0.06 -17.76
C ARG A 60 -22.04 -0.24 -16.32
N LEU A 61 -21.10 -0.61 -15.44
CA LEU A 61 -21.32 -0.93 -14.03
C LEU A 61 -20.85 0.18 -13.09
N LEU A 62 -20.54 1.38 -13.61
CA LEU A 62 -20.06 2.51 -12.83
C LEU A 62 -21.18 3.07 -11.93
N THR A 63 -21.37 2.40 -10.80
CA THR A 63 -22.33 2.74 -9.76
C THR A 63 -21.57 2.97 -8.46
N VAL A 64 -22.15 3.78 -7.57
CA VAL A 64 -21.60 4.02 -6.22
C VAL A 64 -21.25 2.71 -5.48
N PRO A 65 -22.12 1.69 -5.40
CA PRO A 65 -21.78 0.45 -4.70
C PRO A 65 -20.64 -0.32 -5.37
N ALA A 66 -20.58 -0.40 -6.70
CA ALA A 66 -19.49 -1.09 -7.40
C ALA A 66 -18.14 -0.40 -7.14
N PHE A 67 -18.12 0.94 -7.17
CA PHE A 67 -16.93 1.73 -6.84
C PHE A 67 -16.49 1.52 -5.39
N ALA A 68 -17.45 1.49 -4.45
CA ALA A 68 -17.17 1.24 -3.04
C ALA A 68 -16.53 -0.15 -2.82
N VAL A 69 -17.11 -1.19 -3.43
CA VAL A 69 -16.59 -2.56 -3.33
C VAL A 69 -15.17 -2.64 -3.88
N ALA A 70 -14.89 -2.01 -5.03
CA ALA A 70 -13.55 -1.97 -5.61
C ALA A 70 -12.53 -1.38 -4.62
N TRP A 71 -12.81 -0.20 -4.05
CA TRP A 71 -11.92 0.41 -3.06
C TRP A 71 -11.72 -0.42 -1.80
N LEU A 72 -12.76 -1.11 -1.32
CA LEU A 72 -12.64 -2.02 -0.17
C LEU A 72 -11.73 -3.22 -0.50
N LEU A 73 -11.85 -3.79 -1.70
CA LEU A 73 -10.96 -4.87 -2.16
C LEU A 73 -9.51 -4.41 -2.25
N PHE A 74 -9.27 -3.22 -2.79
CA PHE A 74 -7.93 -2.64 -2.86
C PHE A 74 -7.33 -2.39 -1.47
N LEU A 75 -8.14 -1.86 -0.54
CA LEU A 75 -7.71 -1.65 0.84
C LEU A 75 -7.37 -2.98 1.53
N ALA A 76 -8.19 -4.01 1.32
CA ALA A 76 -7.93 -5.36 1.83
C ALA A 76 -6.62 -5.93 1.28
N ALA A 77 -6.36 -5.78 -0.01
CA ALA A 77 -5.11 -6.21 -0.65
C ALA A 77 -3.89 -5.45 -0.09
N ALA A 78 -4.01 -4.12 0.09
CA ALA A 78 -2.95 -3.31 0.68
C ALA A 78 -2.66 -3.71 2.15
N GLY A 79 -3.71 -3.98 2.94
CA GLY A 79 -3.60 -4.48 4.31
C GLY A 79 -2.95 -5.86 4.38
N ALA A 80 -3.36 -6.78 3.48
CA ALA A 80 -2.76 -8.11 3.36
C ALA A 80 -1.26 -8.01 3.06
N ALA A 81 -0.87 -7.21 2.07
CA ALA A 81 0.53 -6.96 1.74
C ALA A 81 1.31 -6.38 2.94
N ALA A 82 0.71 -5.45 3.70
CA ALA A 82 1.33 -4.86 4.89
C ALA A 82 1.56 -5.89 5.99
N SER A 83 0.56 -6.73 6.25
CA SER A 83 0.68 -7.80 7.24
C SER A 83 1.74 -8.84 6.84
N TRP A 84 1.83 -9.19 5.55
CA TRP A 84 2.83 -10.12 5.06
C TRP A 84 4.24 -9.57 5.21
N ARG A 85 4.42 -8.28 4.93
CA ARG A 85 5.71 -7.61 5.12
C ARG A 85 6.12 -7.56 6.59
N ARG A 86 5.19 -7.21 7.49
CA ARG A 86 5.44 -7.25 8.95
C ARG A 86 5.88 -8.64 9.43
N ARG A 87 5.27 -9.70 8.90
CA ARG A 87 5.64 -11.08 9.24
C ARG A 87 7.04 -11.45 8.73
N ARG A 88 7.45 -10.97 7.56
CA ARG A 88 8.81 -11.16 7.03
C ARG A 88 9.87 -10.35 7.78
N ASP A 89 9.57 -9.11 8.12
CA ASP A 89 10.49 -8.26 8.87
C ASP A 89 10.64 -8.73 10.34
N ALA A 90 9.64 -9.46 10.88
CA ALA A 90 9.68 -10.08 12.20
C ALA A 90 10.43 -11.43 12.23
N ASP A 91 10.88 -11.94 11.07
CA ASP A 91 11.67 -13.17 11.02
C ASP A 91 13.08 -12.91 11.61
N PRO A 92 13.48 -13.56 12.72
CA PRO A 92 14.67 -13.20 13.51
C PRO A 92 16.00 -13.27 12.75
N ALA A 93 16.04 -13.92 11.57
CA ALA A 93 17.23 -14.08 10.76
C ALA A 93 17.89 -12.74 10.37
N GLY A 94 17.11 -11.67 10.19
CA GLY A 94 17.64 -10.32 9.90
C GLY A 94 18.24 -9.61 11.12
N ALA A 95 17.70 -9.87 12.31
CA ALA A 95 18.20 -9.32 13.57
C ALA A 95 19.55 -9.94 13.97
N VAL A 96 19.75 -11.24 13.71
CA VAL A 96 21.03 -11.93 13.95
C VAL A 96 22.14 -11.43 13.01
N ALA A 97 21.81 -11.08 11.77
CA ALA A 97 22.77 -10.50 10.83
C ALA A 97 23.17 -9.06 11.19
N ALA A 98 22.22 -8.24 11.66
CA ALA A 98 22.49 -6.88 12.14
C ALA A 98 23.22 -6.85 13.50
N ALA A 99 23.09 -7.91 14.31
CA ALA A 99 23.76 -8.08 15.59
C ALA A 99 25.21 -8.62 15.49
N ARG A 100 25.79 -8.74 14.28
CA ARG A 100 27.25 -8.90 14.10
C ARG A 100 27.94 -7.58 13.68
N PRO A 101 27.96 -6.53 14.50
CA PRO A 101 29.01 -5.52 14.39
C PRO A 101 30.28 -6.07 15.06
N GLY A 102 31.26 -6.50 14.25
CA GLY A 102 32.63 -6.70 14.74
C GLY A 102 33.07 -8.14 15.02
N ALA A 103 33.13 -8.98 13.98
CA ALA A 103 34.22 -9.96 13.92
C ALA A 103 35.47 -9.23 13.38
N LEU A 104 36.03 -8.35 14.21
CA LEU A 104 37.40 -7.88 14.09
C LEU A 104 38.21 -8.71 15.10
N VAL A 105 39.03 -9.64 14.60
CA VAL A 105 40.51 -9.73 14.70
C VAL A 105 40.92 -11.00 13.96
#